data_AF-A0A662ITC0-F1
#
_entry.id   AF-A0A662ITC0-F1
#
_cell.length_a   1.000
_cell.length_b   1.000
_cell.length_c   1.000
_cell.angle_alpha   90.00
_cell.angle_beta   90.00
_cell.angle_gamma   90.00
#
_symmetry.space_group_name_H-M   'P 1'
#
loop_
_entity.id
_entity.type
_entity.pdbx_description
1 polymer ?
#
loop_
_entity_poly.entity_id
_entity_poly.type
_entity_poly.pdbx_seq_one_letter_code
_entity_poly.pdbx_strand_id
1 'polypeptide(L)' 'MRVVTVKIPKAYLDELNNLVKAGLFPSRSEAIRIAIRDLLQRELWSMKGAKPSEIKLREGGLGAQGH' A
#
# COMPACT_ATOMS: atom_id res chain seq x y z
N MET A 1 5.43 -7.06 -15.01
CA MET A 1 6.15 -7.37 -13.75
C MET A 1 7.56 -7.82 -14.09
N ARG A 2 8.57 -7.48 -13.28
CA ARG A 2 9.93 -8.04 -13.38
C ARG A 2 10.20 -8.99 -12.20
N VAL A 3 10.99 -10.03 -12.41
CA VAL A 3 11.41 -10.96 -11.35
C VAL A 3 12.62 -10.37 -10.62
N VAL A 4 12.58 -10.43 -9.29
CA VAL A 4 13.68 -10.01 -8.42
C VAL A 4 14.01 -11.18 -7.50
N THR A 5 15.30 -11.50 -7.36
CA THR A 5 15.77 -12.54 -6.44
C THR A 5 16.40 -11.87 -5.23
N VAL A 6 15.96 -12.24 -4.02
CA VAL A 6 16.48 -11.72 -2.75
C VAL A 6 16.84 -12.87 -1.82
N LYS A 7 17.86 -12.68 -0.99
CA LYS A 7 18.22 -13.63 0.08
C LYS A 7 17.61 -13.15 1.38
N ILE A 8 16.80 -13.98 2.02
CA ILE A 8 16.18 -13.69 3.32
C ILE A 8 16.31 -14.90 4.26
N PRO A 9 16.40 -14.67 5.58
CA PRO A 9 16.39 -15.74 6.58
C PRO A 9 15.19 -16.67 6.43
N LYS A 10 15.40 -17.96 6.72
CA LYS A 10 14.36 -18.99 6.62
C LYS A 10 13.15 -18.70 7.51
N ALA A 11 13.38 -18.18 8.72
CA ALA A 11 12.31 -17.82 9.65
C ALA A 11 11.26 -16.87 9.01
N TYR A 12 11.69 -15.87 8.25
CA TYR A 12 10.76 -14.95 7.59
C TYR A 12 9.99 -15.58 6.43
N LEU A 13 10.61 -16.53 5.71
CA LEU A 13 9.91 -17.30 4.69
C LEU A 13 8.83 -18.19 5.28
N ASP A 14 9.09 -18.79 6.44
CA ASP A 14 8.13 -19.63 7.16
C ASP A 14 6.94 -18.79 7.66
N GLU A 15 7.20 -17.62 8.24
CA GLU A 15 6.13 -16.68 8.62
C GLU A 15 5.31 -16.21 7.42
N LEU A 16 5.96 -15.89 6.29
CA LEU A 16 5.25 -15.51 5.06
C LEU A 16 4.38 -16.65 4.52
N ASN A 17 4.85 -17.90 4.63
CA ASN A 17 4.04 -19.07 4.29
C ASN A 17 2.83 -19.20 5.23
N ASN A 18 3.00 -18.93 6.52
CA ASN A 18 1.90 -18.98 7.49
C ASN A 18 0.81 -17.96 7.14
N LEU A 19 1.19 -16.75 6.73
CA LEU A 19 0.25 -15.72 6.27
C LEU A 19 -0.57 -16.17 5.05
N VAL A 20 0.07 -16.87 4.10
CA VAL A 20 -0.62 -17.41 2.93
C VAL A 20 -1.52 -18.58 3.31
N LYS A 21 -1.05 -19.49 4.19
CA LYS A 21 -1.84 -20.63 4.70
C LYS A 21 -3.07 -20.17 5.49
N ALA A 22 -2.97 -19.06 6.21
CA ALA A 22 -4.07 -18.45 6.92
C ALA A 22 -5.10 -17.77 5.98
N GLY A 23 -4.84 -17.74 4.67
CA GLY A 23 -5.73 -17.12 3.68
C GLY A 23 -5.68 -15.60 3.66
N LEU A 24 -4.76 -14.96 4.39
CA LEU A 24 -4.63 -13.50 4.43
C LEU A 24 -4.08 -12.93 3.11
N PHE A 25 -3.27 -13.73 2.41
CA PHE A 25 -2.73 -13.37 1.11
C PHE A 25 -2.81 -14.56 0.16
N PRO A 26 -3.10 -14.33 -1.13
CA PRO A 26 -3.23 -15.42 -2.10
C PRO A 26 -1.87 -16.05 -2.46
N SER A 27 -0.76 -15.35 -2.22
CA SER A 27 0.59 -15.85 -2.51
C SER A 27 1.65 -15.06 -1.75
N ARG A 28 2.80 -15.70 -1.54
CA ARG A 28 4.00 -15.06 -0.97
C ARG A 28 4.41 -13.81 -1.76
N SER A 29 4.39 -13.91 -3.08
CA SER A 29 4.71 -12.80 -3.98
C SER A 29 3.75 -11.62 -3.80
N GLU A 30 2.48 -11.88 -3.48
CA GLU A 30 1.49 -10.83 -3.25
C GLU A 30 1.74 -10.13 -1.92
N ALA A 31 1.93 -10.92 -0.85
CA ALA A 31 2.27 -10.40 0.47
C ALA A 31 3.53 -9.52 0.43
N ILE A 32 4.58 -9.95 -0.28
CA ILE A 32 5.81 -9.16 -0.46
C ILE A 32 5.52 -7.86 -1.24
N ARG A 33 4.73 -7.93 -2.33
CA ARG A 33 4.38 -6.73 -3.11
C ARG A 33 3.63 -5.70 -2.28
N ILE A 34 2.69 -6.13 -1.44
CA ILE A 34 1.93 -5.26 -0.54
C ILE A 34 2.85 -4.64 0.50
N ALA A 35 3.72 -5.43 1.14
CA ALA A 35 4.69 -4.92 2.09
C ALA A 35 5.63 -3.86 1.48
N ILE A 36 6.12 -4.09 0.25
CA ILE A 36 6.94 -3.12 -0.49
C ILE A 36 6.14 -1.86 -0.80
N ARG A 37 4.89 -1.99 -1.25
CA ARG A 37 4.02 -0.84 -1.55
C ARG A 37 3.79 0.02 -0.31
N ASP A 38 3.43 -0.60 0.80
CA ASP A 38 3.16 0.08 2.07
C ASP A 38 4.41 0.77 2.61
N LEU A 39 5.58 0.11 2.51
CA LEU A 39 6.86 0.70 2.87
C LEU A 39 7.16 1.93 2.00
N LEU A 40 7.06 1.80 0.67
CA LEU A 40 7.30 2.92 -0.25
C LEU A 40 6.34 4.07 0.00
N GLN A 41 5.07 3.78 0.25
CA GLN A 41 4.08 4.79 0.60
C GLN A 41 4.53 5.57 1.84
N ARG A 42 4.77 4.87 2.95
CA ARG A 42 5.15 5.47 4.24
C ARG A 42 6.40 6.33 4.12
N GLU A 43 7.46 5.80 3.49
CA GLU A 43 8.73 6.49 3.37
C GLU A 43 8.71 7.63 2.35
N LEU A 44 8.09 7.44 1.18
CA LEU A 44 8.01 8.50 0.16
C LEU A 44 7.10 9.64 0.59
N TRP A 45 6.02 9.37 1.34
CA TRP A 45 5.18 10.43 1.90
C TRP A 45 5.89 11.24 2.99
N SER A 46 6.73 10.58 3.79
CA SER A 46 7.62 11.24 4.74
C SER A 46 8.66 12.12 4.02
N MET A 47 9.24 11.62 2.91
CA MET A 47 10.24 12.36 2.13
C MET A 47 9.67 13.50 1.27
N LYS A 48 8.43 13.39 0.77
CA LYS A 48 7.81 14.40 -0.13
C LYS A 48 6.88 15.39 0.55
N GLY A 49 6.64 15.30 1.86
CA GLY A 49 5.78 16.24 2.60
C GLY A 49 4.31 16.27 2.15
N ALA A 50 3.87 15.33 1.30
CA ALA A 50 2.53 15.34 0.73
C ALA A 50 1.56 14.52 1.62
N LYS A 51 0.80 15.21 2.47
CA LYS A 51 -0.33 14.61 3.20
C LYS A 51 -1.52 14.41 2.25
N PRO A 52 -2.10 13.20 2.12
CA PRO A 52 -3.28 12.97 1.28
C PRO A 52 -4.61 13.43 1.91
N SER A 53 -4.60 14.14 3.05
CA SER A 53 -5.82 14.43 3.82
C SER A 53 -6.63 15.63 3.33
N GLU A 54 -6.26 16.31 2.24
CA GLU A 54 -6.98 17.51 1.76
C GLU A 54 -7.72 17.34 0.42
N ILE A 55 -7.70 16.13 -0.18
CA ILE A 55 -8.44 15.85 -1.43
C ILE A 55 -9.68 15.01 -1.15
N LYS A 56 -10.58 15.56 -0.33
CA LYS A 56 -12.02 15.26 -0.38
C LYS A 56 -12.74 16.41 0.31
N LEU A 57 -13.85 16.87 -0.28
CA LEU A 57 -14.70 18.02 0.11
C LEU A 57 -14.47 19.34 -0.65
N ARG A 58 -14.21 19.31 -1.97
CA ARG A 58 -14.61 20.40 -2.89
C ARG A 58 -15.24 19.82 -4.16
N GLU A 59 -16.30 19.05 -3.99
CA GLU A 59 -17.32 18.86 -5.03
C GLU A 59 -18.64 19.35 -4.45
N GLY A 60 -19.04 20.55 -4.86
CA GLY A 60 -20.21 21.26 -4.34
C GLY A 60 -20.18 22.73 -4.73
N GLY A 61 -19.87 23.03 -5.99
CA GLY A 61 -20.05 24.35 -6.58
C GLY A 61 -21.42 24.46 -7.24
N LEU A 62 -22.02 25.64 -7.08
CA LEU A 62 -23.04 26.27 -7.93
C LEU A 62 -24.51 25.81 -7.82
N GLY A 63 -25.23 26.55 -6.98
CA GLY A 63 -26.66 26.82 -7.13
C GLY A 63 -26.92 28.30 -6.87
N ALA A 64 -26.49 29.16 -7.80
CA ALA A 64 -26.97 30.54 -7.87
C ALA A 64 -28.41 30.54 -8.40
N GLN A 65 -29.31 31.26 -7.73
CA GLN A 65 -30.62 31.82 -8.10
C GLN A 65 -31.34 32.06 -6.76
N GLY A 66 -31.64 33.27 -6.29
CA GLY A 66 -32.07 34.48 -6.98
C GLY A 66 -33.41 34.85 -6.35
N HIS A 67 -33.44 35.89 -5.52
CA HIS A 67 -34.59 36.76 -5.25
C HIS A 67 -34.15 37.95 -4.39
#